data_AF-A0A952R6Q1-F1
#
_entry.id   AF-A0A952R6Q1-F1
#
_cell.length_a   1.000
_cell.length_b   1.000
_cell.length_c   1.000
_cell.angle_alpha   90.00
_cell.angle_beta   90.00
_cell.angle_gamma   90.00
#
_symmetry.space_group_name_H-M   'P 1'
#
loop_
_entity.id
_entity.type
_entity.pdbx_description
1 polymer ?
#
loop_
_entity_poly.entity_id
_entity_poly.type
_entity_poly.pdbx_seq_one_letter_code
_entity_poly.pdbx_strand_id
1 'polypeptide(L)'
;MPRWRTSERARTEPLRAEARDQNRIFFPPDWPSRLLTTLKRATGRLCGRATGRLCGRPVDEPTARSAPRSEPMRPLHPVALGALAVYVALQLLLPLRMHLYGGNVLWHEQGMRFAWKVMVRKKHAAVTYHLEDRATGRRWYARPRDLLDARQEREFGTQPDLVLQLAHHLRDRERREGRDVRVRAEAWVSLNGRAPALLIDPEVDLGEVEDGLTPYAWVLPAPPGPPPRLHPVR
;
A
#
# COMPACT_ATOMS: atom_id res chain seq x y z
N MET A 1 21.28 68.86 -13.27
CA MET A 1 20.42 68.04 -12.38
C MET A 1 19.38 67.32 -13.22
N PRO A 2 18.84 66.14 -12.85
CA PRO A 2 19.34 65.04 -12.00
C PRO A 2 19.36 63.67 -12.75
N ARG A 3 20.37 62.81 -12.61
CA ARG A 3 20.61 61.79 -11.55
C ARG A 3 19.73 60.52 -11.70
N TRP A 4 20.10 59.62 -12.62
CA TRP A 4 19.63 58.24 -12.67
C TRP A 4 20.40 57.40 -11.64
N ARG A 5 19.78 57.05 -10.51
CA ARG A 5 20.14 55.86 -9.72
C ARG A 5 19.07 55.56 -8.68
N THR A 6 18.93 54.26 -8.40
CA THR A 6 18.26 53.60 -7.26
C THR A 6 16.73 53.53 -7.27
N SER A 7 16.18 52.34 -7.58
CA SER A 7 15.36 51.54 -6.64
C SER A 7 14.65 50.35 -7.32
N GLU A 8 15.38 49.38 -7.87
CA GLU A 8 14.78 48.15 -8.42
C GLU A 8 15.38 46.88 -7.79
N ARG A 9 15.50 46.90 -6.46
CA ARG A 9 16.07 45.76 -5.72
C ARG A 9 15.44 45.54 -4.35
N ALA A 10 14.12 45.70 -4.26
CA ALA A 10 13.40 45.50 -3.00
C ALA A 10 11.97 44.94 -3.17
N ARG A 11 11.75 44.00 -4.12
CA ARG A 11 10.41 43.38 -4.26
C ARG A 11 10.36 41.89 -4.61
N THR A 12 11.45 41.13 -4.41
CA THR A 12 11.48 39.69 -4.76
C THR A 12 11.76 38.74 -3.59
N GLU A 13 11.70 39.19 -2.34
CA GLU A 13 12.20 38.38 -1.21
C GLU A 13 11.28 38.07 -0.01
N PRO A 14 9.93 38.12 -0.06
CA PRO A 14 9.13 37.44 0.98
C PRO A 14 8.55 36.08 0.52
N LEU A 15 8.47 35.78 -0.78
CA LEU A 15 7.73 34.59 -1.27
C LEU A 15 8.49 33.26 -1.23
N ARG A 16 9.79 33.24 -0.91
CA ARG A 16 10.59 31.99 -0.84
C ARG A 16 10.71 31.36 0.55
N ALA A 17 10.33 32.07 1.60
CA ALA A 17 10.42 31.55 2.96
C ALA A 17 9.22 30.67 3.34
N GLU A 18 8.04 30.98 2.80
CA GLU A 18 6.78 30.32 3.20
C GLU A 18 6.55 28.95 2.54
N ALA A 19 7.24 28.65 1.44
CA ALA A 19 7.09 27.38 0.72
C ALA A 19 7.85 26.20 1.38
N ARG A 20 8.61 26.43 2.45
CA ARG A 20 9.39 25.38 3.14
C ARG A 20 8.61 24.63 4.24
N ASP A 21 7.43 25.11 4.64
CA ASP A 21 6.70 24.54 5.79
C ASP A 21 5.48 23.68 5.41
N GLN A 22 5.26 23.44 4.11
CA GLN A 22 4.13 22.61 3.64
C GLN A 22 4.44 21.10 3.57
N ASN A 23 5.66 20.67 3.89
CA ASN A 23 6.08 19.28 3.72
C ASN A 23 6.44 18.60 5.04
N ARG A 24 5.56 18.69 6.05
CA ARG A 24 5.71 18.09 7.38
C ARG A 24 5.79 16.55 7.40
N ILE A 25 5.52 15.88 6.28
CA ILE A 25 5.64 14.42 6.15
C ILE A 25 7.08 14.02 5.81
N PHE A 26 7.88 14.93 5.24
CA PHE A 26 9.25 14.64 4.87
C PHE A 26 10.20 15.02 5.99
N PHE A 27 10.79 14.01 6.61
CA PHE A 27 11.90 14.20 7.53
C PHE A 27 13.02 14.98 6.83
N PRO A 28 13.71 15.89 7.55
CA PRO A 28 14.84 16.61 7.00
C PRO A 28 15.94 15.61 6.59
N PRO A 29 16.69 15.87 5.50
CA PRO A 29 17.61 14.89 4.88
C PRO A 29 18.74 14.40 5.81
N ASP A 30 18.95 15.06 6.95
CA ASP A 30 19.93 14.73 7.97
C ASP A 30 19.34 13.97 9.18
N TRP A 31 18.06 13.59 9.18
CA TRP A 31 17.47 12.77 10.24
C TRP A 31 18.22 11.45 10.51
N PRO A 32 18.78 10.73 9.52
CA PRO A 32 19.47 9.45 9.80
C PRO A 32 20.79 9.68 10.55
N SER A 33 21.52 10.74 10.22
CA SER A 33 22.77 11.07 10.91
C SER A 33 22.50 11.60 12.32
N ARG A 34 21.39 12.33 12.53
CA ARG A 34 20.93 12.73 13.88
C ARG A 34 20.53 11.53 14.74
N LEU A 35 19.85 10.54 14.17
CA LEU A 35 19.48 9.33 14.90
C LEU A 35 20.73 8.52 15.28
N LEU A 36 21.66 8.33 14.35
CA LEU A 36 22.92 7.62 14.58
C LEU A 36 23.80 8.33 15.62
N THR A 37 23.90 9.65 15.58
CA THR A 37 24.64 10.42 16.60
C THR A 37 23.97 10.37 17.96
N THR A 38 22.64 10.37 18.01
CA THR A 38 21.88 10.23 19.27
C THR A 38 22.06 8.85 19.87
N LEU A 39 22.00 7.79 19.06
CA LEU A 39 22.30 6.41 19.49
C LEU A 39 23.75 6.26 19.93
N LYS A 40 24.71 6.78 19.16
CA LYS A 40 26.14 6.78 19.54
C LYS A 40 26.43 7.56 20.82
N ARG A 41 25.71 8.66 21.08
CA ARG A 41 25.81 9.44 22.34
C ARG A 41 25.12 8.74 23.50
N ALA A 42 24.09 7.94 23.26
CA ALA A 42 23.45 7.10 24.27
C ALA A 42 24.37 5.94 24.66
N THR A 43 25.03 5.29 23.69
CA THR A 43 26.01 4.22 23.94
C THR A 43 27.36 4.75 24.45
N GLY A 44 27.77 5.95 24.02
CA GLY A 44 28.99 6.62 24.47
C GLY A 44 28.89 7.20 25.89
N ARG A 45 27.67 7.49 26.37
CA ARG A 45 27.43 7.87 27.78
C ARG A 45 27.66 6.72 28.77
N LEU A 46 27.70 5.46 28.30
CA LEU A 46 28.05 4.30 29.10
C LEU A 46 29.56 4.03 29.16
N CYS A 47 30.38 4.71 28.36
CA CYS A 47 31.83 4.52 28.34
C CYS A 47 32.56 5.85 28.62
N GLY A 48 32.81 6.10 29.90
CA GLY A 48 34.09 6.63 30.35
C GLY A 48 34.54 8.00 29.85
N ARG A 49 34.12 9.01 30.61
CA ARG A 49 34.79 10.30 30.86
C ARG A 49 36.32 10.13 30.99
N ALA A 50 37.10 10.76 30.11
CA ALA A 50 38.52 11.06 30.33
C ALA A 50 38.86 12.44 29.76
N THR A 51 38.91 13.40 30.68
CA THR A 51 39.47 14.75 30.57
C THR A 51 40.95 14.73 30.20
N GLY A 52 41.40 15.66 29.36
CA GLY A 52 42.84 15.82 29.14
C GLY A 52 43.30 16.89 28.13
N ARG A 53 43.09 18.16 28.49
CA ARG A 53 44.07 19.27 28.40
C ARG A 53 44.55 19.77 27.00
N LEU A 54 44.26 21.05 26.82
CA LEU A 54 44.81 22.02 25.86
C LEU A 54 46.34 22.11 25.92
N CYS A 55 47.01 22.11 24.76
CA CYS A 55 48.24 22.86 24.49
C CYS A 55 48.44 22.94 22.97
N GLY A 56 48.73 24.13 22.46
CA GLY A 56 48.85 24.44 21.04
C GLY A 56 50.00 23.74 20.33
N ARG A 57 49.90 23.66 19.01
CA ARG A 57 51.00 23.35 18.09
C ARG A 57 51.04 24.38 16.96
N PRO A 58 52.24 24.68 16.43
CA PRO A 58 52.46 25.70 15.43
C PRO A 58 51.82 25.31 14.09
N VAL A 59 51.52 26.33 13.27
CA VAL A 59 50.94 26.18 11.94
C VAL A 59 52.00 25.60 11.01
N ASP A 60 51.94 24.29 10.77
CA ASP A 60 52.75 23.63 9.76
C ASP A 60 52.16 23.86 8.34
N GLU A 61 53.08 24.13 7.42
CA GLU A 61 52.97 24.34 5.97
C GLU A 61 52.07 23.31 5.25
N PRO A 62 51.31 23.68 4.19
CA PRO A 62 50.32 22.81 3.56
C PRO A 62 50.99 21.69 2.77
N THR A 63 51.41 20.64 3.48
CA THR A 63 51.88 19.38 2.89
C THR A 63 50.70 18.75 2.17
N ALA A 64 50.94 18.35 0.92
CA ALA A 64 49.97 17.76 -0.02
C ALA A 64 48.89 16.92 0.68
N ARG A 65 47.61 17.29 0.46
CA ARG A 65 46.45 16.49 0.87
C ARG A 65 46.59 15.10 0.30
N SER A 66 47.08 14.17 1.11
CA SER A 66 46.99 12.74 0.83
C SER A 66 45.51 12.41 0.63
N ALA A 67 45.18 11.81 -0.52
CA ALA A 67 43.82 11.33 -0.77
C ALA A 67 43.40 10.42 0.40
N PRO A 68 42.15 10.51 0.89
CA PRO A 68 41.71 9.67 1.99
C PRO A 68 41.92 8.21 1.60
N ARG A 69 42.75 7.49 2.37
CA ARG A 69 42.87 6.03 2.22
C ARG A 69 41.48 5.45 2.40
N SER A 70 41.00 4.72 1.41
CA SER A 70 39.82 3.89 1.56
C SER A 70 40.11 2.86 2.65
N GLU A 71 39.56 3.05 3.86
CA GLU A 71 39.63 2.01 4.87
C GLU A 71 38.91 0.76 4.33
N PRO A 72 39.51 -0.43 4.48
CA PRO A 72 38.84 -1.66 4.07
C PRO A 72 37.54 -1.80 4.87
N MET A 73 36.43 -1.98 4.16
CA MET A 73 35.11 -2.18 4.76
C MET A 73 35.19 -3.33 5.78
N ARG A 74 34.86 -3.05 7.05
CA ARG A 74 34.74 -4.10 8.07
C ARG A 74 33.72 -5.13 7.59
N PRO A 75 33.99 -6.44 7.71
CA PRO A 75 33.05 -7.46 7.28
C PRO A 75 31.73 -7.30 8.03
N LEU A 76 30.60 -7.39 7.32
CA LEU A 76 29.30 -7.39 7.97
C LEU A 76 29.21 -8.57 8.94
N HIS A 77 28.73 -8.30 10.16
CA HIS A 77 28.50 -9.34 11.16
C HIS A 77 27.53 -10.41 10.61
N PRO A 78 27.75 -11.71 10.84
CA PRO A 78 26.92 -12.79 10.27
C PRO A 78 25.42 -12.64 10.59
N VAL A 79 25.08 -12.10 11.76
CA VAL A 79 23.70 -11.78 12.14
C VAL A 79 23.10 -10.70 11.24
N ALA A 80 23.87 -9.65 10.91
CA ALA A 80 23.42 -8.59 10.02
C ALA A 80 23.22 -9.12 8.59
N LEU A 81 24.09 -10.03 8.13
CA LEU A 81 23.93 -10.69 6.84
C LEU A 81 22.68 -11.58 6.81
N GLY A 82 22.44 -12.36 7.87
CA GLY A 82 21.23 -13.18 8.01
C GLY A 82 19.95 -12.34 8.00
N ALA A 83 19.92 -11.25 8.75
CA ALA A 83 18.79 -10.31 8.75
C ALA A 83 18.55 -9.69 7.37
N LEU A 84 19.62 -9.30 6.66
CA LEU A 84 19.52 -8.79 5.30
C LEU A 84 18.99 -9.85 4.33
N ALA A 85 19.43 -11.10 4.43
CA ALA A 85 18.95 -12.19 3.59
C ALA A 85 17.45 -12.44 3.80
N VAL A 86 16.98 -12.45 5.05
CA VAL A 86 15.54 -12.58 5.37
C VAL A 86 14.76 -11.40 4.81
N TYR A 87 15.26 -10.17 4.96
CA TYR A 87 14.62 -8.98 4.41
C TYR A 87 14.48 -9.05 2.89
N VAL A 88 15.54 -9.42 2.16
CA VAL A 88 15.51 -9.58 0.70
C VAL A 88 14.56 -10.70 0.30
N ALA A 89 14.58 -11.84 1.01
CA ALA A 89 13.64 -12.93 0.76
C ALA A 89 12.19 -12.49 0.92
N LEU A 90 11.85 -11.76 1.99
CA LEU A 90 10.50 -11.22 2.20
C LEU A 90 10.09 -10.26 1.07
N GLN A 91 10.98 -9.37 0.64
CA GLN A 91 10.71 -8.42 -0.45
C GLN A 91 10.47 -9.09 -1.81
N LEU A 92 11.01 -10.30 -2.02
CA LEU A 92 10.78 -11.08 -3.24
C LEU A 92 9.56 -12.01 -3.13
N LEU A 93 9.43 -12.71 -1.99
CA LEU A 93 8.37 -13.69 -1.76
C LEU A 93 7.00 -13.02 -1.63
N LEU A 94 6.90 -11.84 -1.01
CA LEU A 94 5.62 -11.15 -0.86
C LEU A 94 4.97 -10.78 -2.20
N PRO A 95 5.68 -10.16 -3.19
CA PRO A 95 5.12 -9.94 -4.52
C PRO A 95 4.88 -11.24 -5.31
N LEU A 96 5.76 -12.22 -5.18
CA LEU A 96 5.68 -13.48 -5.96
C LEU A 96 4.61 -14.45 -5.45
N ARG A 97 4.12 -14.30 -4.21
CA ARG A 97 3.07 -15.17 -3.63
C ARG A 97 1.82 -15.29 -4.49
N MET A 98 1.57 -14.29 -5.35
CA MET A 98 0.45 -14.28 -6.29
C MET A 98 0.43 -15.51 -7.21
N HIS A 99 1.59 -16.11 -7.49
CA HIS A 99 1.69 -17.30 -8.34
C HIS A 99 1.20 -18.58 -7.66
N LEU A 100 1.07 -18.59 -6.33
CA LEU A 100 0.64 -19.77 -5.57
C LEU A 100 -0.86 -20.07 -5.71
N TYR A 101 -1.66 -19.07 -6.09
CA TYR A 101 -3.13 -19.18 -6.19
C TYR A 101 -3.61 -19.65 -7.58
N GLY A 102 -2.72 -19.73 -8.57
CA GLY A 102 -3.08 -20.09 -9.94
C GLY A 102 -4.01 -19.07 -10.62
N GLY A 103 -4.52 -19.41 -11.79
CA GLY A 103 -5.53 -18.61 -12.48
C GLY A 103 -5.09 -17.18 -12.87
N ASN A 104 -6.07 -16.28 -12.98
CA ASN A 104 -5.84 -14.88 -13.33
C ASN A 104 -5.92 -13.99 -12.09
N VAL A 105 -4.76 -13.62 -11.54
CA VAL A 105 -4.65 -12.76 -10.34
C VAL A 105 -5.34 -11.41 -10.50
N LEU A 106 -5.42 -10.86 -11.72
CA LEU A 106 -6.17 -9.61 -11.95
C LEU A 106 -7.68 -9.77 -11.76
N TRP A 107 -8.19 -11.00 -11.78
CA TRP A 107 -9.59 -11.34 -11.63
C TRP A 107 -9.94 -11.72 -10.18
N HIS A 108 -9.36 -12.80 -9.66
CA HIS A 108 -9.67 -13.32 -8.32
C HIS A 108 -8.96 -12.57 -7.18
N GLU A 109 -7.97 -11.73 -7.50
CA GLU A 109 -7.26 -10.83 -6.57
C GLU A 109 -6.53 -11.46 -5.37
N GLN A 110 -6.55 -12.78 -5.23
CA GLN A 110 -5.74 -13.47 -4.23
C GLN A 110 -4.25 -13.25 -4.49
N GLY A 111 -3.55 -12.78 -3.46
CA GLY A 111 -2.15 -12.39 -3.57
C GLY A 111 -1.90 -11.07 -4.32
N MET A 112 -2.93 -10.32 -4.72
CA MET A 112 -2.78 -9.04 -5.42
C MET A 112 -2.12 -7.95 -4.57
N ARG A 113 -2.39 -7.92 -3.26
CA ARG A 113 -1.76 -6.94 -2.36
C ARG A 113 -0.24 -7.15 -2.39
N PHE A 114 0.52 -6.09 -2.68
CA PHE A 114 1.98 -6.11 -2.88
C PHE A 114 2.49 -6.84 -4.13
N ALA A 115 1.61 -7.33 -5.02
CA ALA A 115 2.03 -7.91 -6.29
C ALA A 115 2.58 -6.85 -7.25
N TRP A 116 3.51 -7.23 -8.12
CA TRP A 116 4.00 -6.33 -9.17
C TRP A 116 2.93 -5.95 -10.21
N LYS A 117 1.89 -6.79 -10.37
CA LYS A 117 0.83 -6.59 -11.39
C LYS A 117 -0.29 -5.62 -10.98
N VAL A 118 -0.20 -4.99 -9.80
CA VAL A 118 -1.27 -4.12 -9.25
C VAL A 118 -1.65 -2.99 -10.22
N MET A 119 -0.68 -2.43 -10.94
CA MET A 119 -0.89 -1.27 -11.82
C MET A 119 -1.41 -1.62 -13.22
N VAL A 120 -1.53 -2.90 -13.57
CA VAL A 120 -1.90 -3.35 -14.94
C VAL A 120 -3.40 -3.62 -15.07
N ARG A 121 -4.21 -3.15 -14.12
CA ARG A 121 -5.65 -3.43 -14.06
C ARG A 121 -6.51 -2.20 -13.80
N LYS A 122 -7.68 -2.22 -14.43
CA LYS A 122 -8.84 -1.38 -14.13
C LYS A 122 -10.06 -2.30 -14.05
N LYS A 123 -10.75 -2.32 -12.91
CA LYS A 123 -11.98 -3.09 -12.70
C LYS A 123 -13.13 -2.16 -12.40
N HIS A 124 -14.31 -2.53 -12.88
CA HIS A 124 -15.57 -1.92 -12.51
C HIS A 124 -16.52 -3.04 -12.10
N ALA A 125 -17.30 -2.81 -11.06
CA ALA A 125 -18.18 -3.81 -10.49
C ALA A 125 -19.55 -3.23 -10.18
N ALA A 126 -20.58 -4.06 -10.35
CA ALA A 126 -21.93 -3.84 -9.87
C ALA A 126 -22.33 -5.07 -9.05
N VAL A 127 -22.66 -4.88 -7.78
CA VAL A 127 -22.95 -5.98 -6.85
C VAL A 127 -24.33 -5.79 -6.23
N THR A 128 -25.12 -6.86 -6.23
CA THR A 128 -26.41 -6.93 -5.54
C THR A 128 -26.42 -8.13 -4.61
N TYR A 129 -26.82 -7.95 -3.36
CA TYR A 129 -26.98 -9.06 -2.41
C TYR A 129 -28.42 -9.55 -2.40
N HIS A 130 -28.56 -10.86 -2.38
CA HIS A 130 -29.82 -11.60 -2.33
C HIS A 130 -29.89 -12.28 -0.96
N LEU A 131 -30.81 -11.82 -0.12
CA LEU A 131 -31.02 -12.37 1.22
C LEU A 131 -32.28 -13.23 1.21
N GLU A 132 -32.19 -14.39 1.84
CA GLU A 132 -33.30 -15.34 1.99
C GLU A 132 -33.38 -15.80 3.43
N ASP A 133 -34.49 -15.51 4.12
CA ASP A 133 -34.76 -16.02 5.46
C ASP A 133 -35.00 -17.53 5.40
N ARG A 134 -34.19 -18.29 6.16
CA ARG A 134 -34.24 -19.76 6.18
C ARG A 134 -35.51 -20.30 6.83
N ALA A 135 -36.12 -19.56 7.76
CA ALA A 135 -37.32 -19.99 8.46
C ALA A 135 -38.59 -19.68 7.66
N THR A 136 -38.66 -18.50 7.03
CA THR A 136 -39.88 -18.04 6.35
C THR A 136 -39.85 -18.17 4.83
N GLY A 137 -38.67 -18.38 4.24
CA GLY A 137 -38.46 -18.36 2.79
C GLY A 137 -38.60 -16.97 2.16
N ARG A 138 -38.74 -15.91 2.97
CA ARG A 138 -38.88 -14.55 2.46
C ARG A 138 -37.57 -14.09 1.83
N ARG A 139 -37.65 -13.51 0.64
CA ARG A 139 -36.49 -13.02 -0.12
C ARG A 139 -36.53 -11.51 -0.28
N TRP A 140 -35.38 -10.86 -0.14
CA TRP A 140 -35.21 -9.44 -0.42
C TRP A 140 -33.79 -9.14 -0.89
N TYR A 141 -33.59 -7.94 -1.41
CA TYR A 141 -32.32 -7.51 -1.97
C TYR A 141 -31.71 -6.41 -1.11
N ALA A 142 -30.40 -6.45 -0.91
CA ALA A 142 -29.65 -5.37 -0.30
C ALA A 142 -28.67 -4.80 -1.33
N ARG A 143 -28.66 -3.47 -1.46
CA ARG A 143 -27.73 -2.78 -2.36
C ARG A 143 -26.60 -2.16 -1.54
N PRO A 144 -25.34 -2.31 -1.98
CA PRO A 144 -24.18 -1.78 -1.25
C PRO A 144 -24.21 -0.27 -1.07
N ARG A 145 -24.71 0.49 -2.05
CA ARG A 145 -24.94 1.95 -1.92
C ARG A 145 -25.80 2.39 -0.74
N ASP A 146 -26.66 1.49 -0.22
CA ASP A 146 -27.53 1.81 0.92
C ASP A 146 -26.78 1.65 2.26
N LEU A 147 -25.58 1.05 2.24
CA LEU A 147 -24.76 0.70 3.41
C LEU A 147 -23.38 1.37 3.39
N LEU A 148 -22.86 1.66 2.20
CA LEU A 148 -21.51 2.16 1.95
C LEU A 148 -21.57 3.55 1.34
N ASP A 149 -20.55 4.37 1.62
CA ASP A 149 -20.37 5.62 0.89
C ASP A 149 -19.88 5.38 -0.55
N ALA A 150 -20.09 6.36 -1.44
CA ALA A 150 -19.83 6.21 -2.87
C ALA A 150 -18.36 5.85 -3.21
N ARG A 151 -17.42 6.24 -2.34
CA ARG A 151 -16.01 5.86 -2.50
C ARG A 151 -15.81 4.39 -2.15
N GLN A 152 -16.34 3.93 -1.02
CA GLN A 152 -16.32 2.52 -0.65
C GLN A 152 -17.02 1.66 -1.71
N GLU A 153 -18.20 2.08 -2.19
CA GLU A 153 -18.99 1.34 -3.19
C GLU A 153 -18.17 1.06 -4.47
N ARG A 154 -17.45 2.07 -4.96
CA ARG A 154 -16.62 1.93 -6.16
C ARG A 154 -15.47 0.93 -6.01
N GLU A 155 -14.89 0.84 -4.82
CA GLU A 155 -13.69 0.01 -4.58
C GLU A 155 -14.06 -1.41 -4.16
N PHE A 156 -15.09 -1.59 -3.31
CA PHE A 156 -15.38 -2.89 -2.68
C PHE A 156 -15.79 -3.95 -3.70
N GLY A 157 -16.67 -3.62 -4.66
CA GLY A 157 -17.26 -4.63 -5.55
C GLY A 157 -16.24 -5.28 -6.49
N THR A 158 -15.07 -4.66 -6.65
CA THR A 158 -13.99 -5.23 -7.45
C THR A 158 -13.22 -6.32 -6.71
N GLN A 159 -13.24 -6.32 -5.38
CA GLN A 159 -12.43 -7.17 -4.50
C GLN A 159 -13.31 -8.27 -3.89
N PRO A 160 -13.09 -9.56 -4.21
CA PRO A 160 -13.94 -10.64 -3.69
C PRO A 160 -13.99 -10.69 -2.17
N ASP A 161 -12.87 -10.49 -1.49
CA ASP A 161 -12.75 -10.49 -0.03
C ASP A 161 -13.63 -9.41 0.63
N LEU A 162 -13.74 -8.23 0.03
CA LEU A 162 -14.63 -7.19 0.54
C LEU A 162 -16.11 -7.51 0.29
N VAL A 163 -16.42 -8.20 -0.81
CA VAL A 163 -17.77 -8.71 -1.06
C VAL A 163 -18.15 -9.78 -0.03
N LEU A 164 -17.22 -10.67 0.31
CA LEU A 164 -17.42 -11.66 1.39
C LEU A 164 -17.61 -10.98 2.76
N GLN A 165 -16.79 -10.00 3.09
CA GLN A 165 -16.90 -9.26 4.36
C GLN A 165 -18.24 -8.56 4.52
N LEU A 166 -18.76 -7.93 3.45
CA LEU A 166 -20.07 -7.30 3.49
C LEU A 166 -21.20 -8.35 3.57
N ALA A 167 -21.04 -9.52 2.95
CA ALA A 167 -21.98 -10.64 3.12
C ALA A 167 -22.07 -11.09 4.59
N HIS A 168 -20.93 -11.24 5.27
CA HIS A 168 -20.88 -11.56 6.70
C HIS A 168 -21.51 -10.46 7.55
N HIS A 169 -21.25 -9.19 7.23
CA HIS A 169 -21.86 -8.08 7.93
C HIS A 169 -23.39 -8.09 7.81
N LEU A 170 -23.92 -8.38 6.62
CA LEU A 170 -25.36 -8.52 6.37
C LEU A 170 -25.95 -9.68 7.17
N ARG A 171 -25.33 -10.87 7.10
CA ARG A 171 -25.72 -12.05 7.90
C ARG A 171 -25.79 -11.71 9.39
N ASP A 172 -24.75 -11.08 9.93
CA ASP A 172 -24.66 -10.77 11.36
C ASP A 172 -25.67 -9.69 11.78
N ARG A 173 -25.98 -8.74 10.89
CA ARG A 173 -27.02 -7.74 11.13
C ARG A 173 -28.39 -8.41 11.24
N GLU A 174 -28.75 -9.26 10.30
CA GLU A 174 -30.03 -9.97 10.31
C GLU A 174 -30.15 -10.92 11.50
N ARG A 175 -29.05 -11.57 11.87
CA ARG A 175 -28.97 -12.44 13.07
C ARG A 175 -29.26 -11.67 14.36
N ARG A 176 -28.78 -10.42 14.49
CA ARG A 176 -29.11 -9.55 15.65
C ARG A 176 -30.60 -9.20 15.70
N GLU A 177 -31.27 -9.17 14.56
CA GLU A 177 -32.72 -8.96 14.46
C GLU A 177 -33.51 -10.27 14.57
N GLY A 178 -32.85 -11.38 14.92
CA GLY A 178 -33.48 -12.67 15.15
C GLY A 178 -33.77 -13.48 13.88
N ARG A 179 -33.20 -13.10 12.73
CA ARG A 179 -33.37 -13.79 11.45
C ARG A 179 -32.12 -14.56 11.07
N ASP A 180 -32.28 -15.83 10.69
CA ASP A 180 -31.22 -16.62 10.09
C ASP A 180 -31.36 -16.56 8.56
N VAL A 181 -30.37 -15.97 7.90
CA VAL A 181 -30.46 -15.64 6.46
C VAL A 181 -29.35 -16.31 5.67
N ARG A 182 -29.71 -16.84 4.50
CA ARG A 182 -28.78 -17.18 3.43
C ARG A 182 -28.44 -15.92 2.65
N VAL A 183 -27.15 -15.67 2.43
CA VAL A 183 -26.66 -14.46 1.75
C VAL A 183 -25.91 -14.85 0.48
N ARG A 184 -26.51 -14.54 -0.67
CA ARG A 184 -25.89 -14.72 -1.99
C ARG A 184 -25.54 -13.36 -2.57
N ALA A 185 -24.54 -13.31 -3.44
CA ALA A 185 -24.15 -12.09 -4.13
C ALA A 185 -24.07 -12.30 -5.64
N GLU A 186 -24.69 -11.38 -6.36
CA GLU A 186 -24.55 -11.26 -7.80
C GLU A 186 -23.58 -10.13 -8.09
N ALA A 187 -22.34 -10.48 -8.44
CA ALA A 187 -21.24 -9.53 -8.65
C ALA A 187 -20.79 -9.52 -10.11
N TRP A 188 -21.32 -8.57 -10.89
CA TRP A 188 -20.94 -8.36 -12.28
C TRP A 188 -19.70 -7.48 -12.36
N VAL A 189 -18.63 -7.98 -12.98
CA VAL A 189 -17.34 -7.30 -13.03
C VAL A 189 -16.80 -7.23 -14.45
N SER A 190 -16.38 -6.04 -14.85
CA SER A 190 -15.61 -5.80 -16.07
C SER A 190 -14.14 -5.58 -15.72
N LEU A 191 -13.24 -6.28 -16.42
CA LEU A 191 -11.79 -6.15 -16.28
C LEU A 191 -11.20 -5.57 -17.57
N ASN A 192 -10.53 -4.42 -17.47
CA ASN A 192 -9.84 -3.75 -18.59
C ASN A 192 -10.73 -3.54 -19.84
N GLY A 193 -12.00 -3.20 -19.63
CA GLY A 193 -12.96 -2.93 -20.70
C GLY A 193 -13.59 -4.17 -21.35
N ARG A 194 -13.26 -5.39 -20.89
CA ARG A 194 -13.96 -6.61 -21.32
C ARG A 194 -15.45 -6.57 -20.96
N ALA A 195 -16.24 -7.39 -21.64
CA ALA A 195 -17.64 -7.62 -21.27
C ALA A 195 -17.73 -8.03 -19.79
N PRO A 196 -18.72 -7.52 -19.04
CA PRO A 196 -18.93 -7.93 -17.65
C PRO A 196 -19.16 -9.44 -17.55
N ALA A 197 -18.57 -10.07 -16.55
CA ALA A 197 -18.82 -11.46 -16.18
C ALA A 197 -19.04 -11.57 -14.67
N LEU A 198 -19.72 -12.62 -14.23
CA LEU A 198 -19.89 -12.90 -12.81
C LEU A 198 -18.53 -13.20 -12.18
N LEU A 199 -18.18 -12.46 -11.13
CA LEU A 199 -16.98 -12.67 -10.32
C LEU A 199 -17.19 -13.78 -9.28
N ILE A 200 -18.40 -13.88 -8.75
CA ILE A 200 -18.77 -14.78 -7.65
C ILE A 200 -19.86 -15.71 -8.14
N ASP A 201 -19.79 -16.97 -7.70
CA ASP A 201 -20.85 -17.94 -7.94
C ASP A 201 -22.14 -17.48 -7.22
N PRO A 202 -23.21 -17.14 -7.97
CA PRO A 202 -24.44 -16.63 -7.38
C PRO A 202 -25.18 -17.67 -6.55
N GLU A 203 -24.89 -18.97 -6.67
CA GLU A 203 -25.56 -20.04 -5.93
C GLU A 203 -24.93 -20.31 -4.56
N VAL A 204 -23.71 -19.82 -4.32
CA VAL A 204 -22.98 -20.05 -3.06
C VAL A 204 -23.49 -19.12 -1.97
N ASP A 205 -23.81 -19.69 -0.80
CA ASP A 205 -24.11 -18.93 0.42
C ASP A 205 -22.82 -18.34 1.01
N LEU A 206 -22.53 -17.09 0.69
CA LEU A 206 -21.38 -16.36 1.22
C LEU A 206 -21.46 -16.16 2.74
N GLY A 207 -22.66 -16.29 3.33
CA GLY A 207 -22.86 -16.27 4.77
C GLY A 207 -22.19 -17.45 5.49
N GLU A 208 -21.92 -18.57 4.80
CA GLU A 208 -21.27 -19.76 5.38
C GLU A 208 -19.80 -19.90 4.97
N VAL A 209 -19.36 -19.12 3.98
CA VAL A 209 -17.97 -19.13 3.49
C VAL A 209 -17.04 -18.49 4.52
N GLU A 210 -15.95 -19.17 4.87
CA GLU A 210 -14.90 -18.61 5.72
C GLU A 210 -13.81 -17.91 4.89
N ASP A 211 -13.27 -16.81 5.42
CA ASP A 211 -12.11 -16.13 4.84
C ASP A 211 -10.82 -16.88 5.21
N GLY A 212 -9.88 -16.99 4.27
CA GLY A 212 -8.68 -17.79 4.45
C GLY A 212 -7.62 -17.63 3.36
N LEU A 213 -6.49 -18.29 3.56
CA LEU A 213 -5.35 -18.28 2.62
C LEU A 213 -5.49 -19.31 1.49
N THR A 214 -6.54 -20.12 1.49
CA THR A 214 -6.80 -21.11 0.44
C THR A 214 -7.39 -20.44 -0.80
N PRO A 215 -7.16 -20.99 -2.01
CA PRO A 215 -7.82 -20.51 -3.22
C PRO A 215 -9.34 -20.42 -3.04
N TYR A 216 -9.95 -19.32 -3.49
CA TYR A 216 -11.38 -19.11 -3.32
C TYR A 216 -12.17 -20.00 -4.29
N ALA A 217 -12.85 -21.02 -3.78
CA ALA A 217 -13.68 -21.93 -4.58
C ALA A 217 -14.95 -21.27 -5.13
N TRP A 218 -15.43 -20.22 -4.47
CA TRP A 218 -16.65 -19.47 -4.81
C TRP A 218 -16.41 -18.31 -5.79
N VAL A 219 -15.15 -18.07 -6.20
CA VAL A 219 -14.81 -17.07 -7.22
C VAL A 219 -14.71 -17.76 -8.58
N LEU A 220 -15.49 -17.26 -9.53
CA LEU A 220 -15.54 -17.82 -10.88
C LEU A 220 -14.28 -17.46 -11.68
N PRO A 221 -13.87 -18.31 -12.64
CA PRO A 221 -12.72 -18.03 -13.48
C PRO A 221 -12.95 -16.78 -14.35
N ALA A 222 -11.85 -16.09 -14.68
CA ALA A 222 -11.91 -14.92 -15.54
C ALA A 222 -12.51 -15.25 -16.91
N PRO A 223 -13.33 -14.37 -17.50
CA PRO A 223 -13.86 -14.58 -18.83
C PRO A 223 -12.71 -14.73 -19.85
N PRO A 224 -12.80 -15.68 -20.78
CA PRO A 224 -11.75 -15.93 -21.76
C PRO A 224 -11.63 -14.76 -22.75
N GLY A 225 -10.43 -14.60 -23.32
CA GLY A 225 -10.18 -13.68 -24.43
C GLY A 225 -9.30 -12.47 -24.09
N PRO A 226 -8.66 -11.86 -25.10
CA PRO A 226 -7.86 -10.66 -24.93
C PRO A 226 -8.74 -9.46 -24.54
N PRO A 227 -8.17 -8.43 -23.87
CA PRO A 227 -8.89 -7.16 -23.70
C PRO A 227 -9.22 -6.56 -25.08
N PRO A 228 -10.35 -5.84 -25.22
CA PRO A 228 -10.69 -5.17 -26.47
C PRO A 228 -9.63 -4.13 -26.82
N ARG A 229 -9.33 -3.98 -28.11
CA ARG A 229 -8.43 -2.93 -28.60
C ARG A 229 -9.19 -1.60 -28.58
N LEU A 230 -8.78 -0.70 -27.70
CA LEU A 230 -9.30 0.66 -27.69
C LEU A 230 -8.54 1.46 -28.76
N HIS A 231 -9.26 1.94 -29.77
CA HIS A 231 -8.73 2.95 -30.68
C HIS A 231 -8.97 4.33 -30.06
N PRO A 232 -7.97 5.23 -30.06
CA PRO A 232 -8.20 6.61 -29.62
C PRO A 232 -9.27 7.23 -30.53
N VAL A 233 -10.32 7.75 -29.91
CA VAL A 233 -11.32 8.57 -30.62
C VAL A 233 -10.59 9.85 -31.02
N ARG A 234 -10.49 10.10 -32.34
CA ARG A 234 -9.86 11.30 -32.90
C ARG A 234 -10.70 12.54 -32.62
#